data_AF-A0A644F944-F1
#
_entry.id   AF-A0A644F944-F1
#
_cell.length_a   1.000
_cell.length_b   1.000
_cell.length_c   1.000
_cell.angle_alpha   90.00
_cell.angle_beta   90.00
_cell.angle_gamma   90.00
#
_symmetry.space_group_name_H-M   'P 1'
#
loop_
_entity.id
_entity.type
_entity.pdbx_description
1 polymer ?
#
loop_
_entity_poly.entity_id
_entity_poly.type
_entity_poly.pdbx_seq_one_letter_code
_entity_poly.pdbx_strand_id
1 'polypeptide(L)'
;MLLVVFYLVLSALAAACKQAQNCVEDKCEMIGDTEICTQCTAGKVPIDGVCTAVGSAAGKCTKAEGQAVDDTDKTCGKCVDAYFMYKGGCYLAGAAGPGTGTKMCKQAAGGKCTQAADAKNYFIPPANTDDTHDSVVWCGDEIGVTLSSTQYKGVAKCLVCDAPGGAGAATCTTCEDGYFGATCEKCHESCRTCEAAEENKCKSCTDGYFLGATNGAAGKCLKCNSKTEEGWHGVDNCAKCTSSNTQNTPATCTECVANFYLKPAADATPSSCVTETGCGDGYFPTIVDEVKKCIACSAATNGGIDDCKKCSLKTTSAKAGVEIVCTECNTKWLSPLRDACLDSCPPGTHADSGNICPLCHSTCAECDGNAGANFCTVCYPGFVLKRGETGNMGMCVPECTGEYAENCEADQCTAVIGSSKYCSRCKVGFAPVDGVCVSTASRAVTGCTAGNDGTCTACTGTYFLQSGGCYQSTTYPGNTLCSIAASGKCTTCANGQTADSNLGSCPACPAGCSKCATSGSPKACSECFPGYYKSGDSCARCDTNNSQITGVANCVSCAPPSNGQGSVICYITRQETDDGTGDNTGGSTNKSGLSTGAIAGISVAVIVVVGGLVGFLCWWFICRGKA
;
A
#
# COMPACT_ATOMS: atom_id res chain seq x y z
N MET A 1 59.50 -1.99 -41.35
CA MET A 1 59.65 -3.29 -40.65
C MET A 1 59.54 -2.97 -39.16
N LEU A 2 58.56 -3.36 -38.38
CA LEU A 2 57.66 -4.52 -38.41
C LEU A 2 56.32 -4.04 -37.81
N LEU A 3 55.21 -4.23 -38.53
CA LEU A 3 53.86 -4.11 -37.99
C LEU A 3 53.59 -5.36 -37.15
N VAL A 4 53.37 -5.22 -35.84
CA VAL A 4 52.76 -6.27 -35.02
C VAL A 4 51.40 -5.77 -34.59
N VAL A 5 50.39 -6.18 -35.36
CA VAL A 5 48.97 -6.03 -35.05
C VAL A 5 48.69 -6.97 -33.88
N PHE A 6 48.37 -6.39 -32.72
CA PHE A 6 47.76 -7.11 -31.60
C PHE A 6 46.32 -7.48 -31.99
N TYR A 7 46.14 -8.65 -32.58
CA TYR A 7 44.83 -9.32 -32.61
C TYR A 7 44.52 -9.81 -31.19
N LEU A 8 43.78 -8.99 -30.43
CA LEU A 8 43.06 -9.46 -29.25
C LEU A 8 41.92 -10.35 -29.74
N VAL A 9 42.19 -11.65 -29.86
CA VAL A 9 41.13 -12.67 -29.87
C VAL A 9 40.51 -12.63 -28.49
N LEU A 10 39.31 -12.04 -28.40
CA LEU A 10 38.38 -12.22 -27.28
C LEU A 10 38.12 -13.73 -27.20
N SER A 11 38.90 -14.42 -26.38
CA SER A 11 38.57 -15.74 -25.89
C SER A 11 37.34 -15.55 -25.02
N ALA A 12 36.18 -15.97 -25.54
CA ALA A 12 35.00 -16.17 -24.71
C ALA A 12 35.44 -17.01 -23.51
N LEU A 13 35.30 -16.47 -22.30
CA LEU A 13 35.48 -17.26 -21.08
C LEU A 13 34.50 -18.44 -21.18
N ALA A 14 35.05 -19.65 -21.29
CA ALA A 14 34.29 -20.87 -21.32
C ALA A 14 33.53 -21.01 -19.98
N ALA A 15 32.21 -20.84 -20.02
CA ALA A 15 31.36 -20.91 -18.84
C ALA A 15 30.96 -22.36 -18.61
N ALA A 16 31.26 -22.91 -17.44
CA ALA A 16 30.81 -24.24 -17.03
C ALA A 16 29.27 -24.36 -17.13
N CYS A 17 28.80 -25.47 -17.69
CA CYS A 17 27.36 -25.80 -17.82
C CYS A 17 26.65 -25.68 -16.47
N LYS A 18 25.55 -24.92 -16.39
CA LYS A 18 24.86 -24.65 -15.10
C LYS A 18 23.74 -25.63 -14.79
N GLN A 19 23.05 -26.13 -15.81
CA GLN A 19 21.81 -26.90 -15.72
C GLN A 19 21.92 -28.27 -16.42
N ALA A 20 22.72 -28.39 -17.48
CA ALA A 20 22.85 -29.63 -18.24
C ALA A 20 23.69 -30.71 -17.50
N GLN A 21 23.02 -31.58 -16.73
CA GLN A 21 23.68 -32.68 -16.01
C GLN A 21 24.27 -33.73 -16.96
N ASN A 22 25.46 -34.24 -16.61
CA ASN A 22 26.23 -35.23 -17.40
C ASN A 22 26.63 -34.73 -18.80
N CYS A 23 26.66 -33.42 -18.99
CA CYS A 23 27.27 -32.83 -20.16
C CYS A 23 28.79 -32.74 -19.98
N VAL A 24 29.55 -32.91 -21.07
CA VAL A 24 30.99 -32.65 -21.07
C VAL A 24 31.20 -31.15 -20.84
N GLU A 25 32.26 -30.81 -20.10
CA GLU A 25 32.65 -29.42 -19.87
C GLU A 25 32.80 -28.68 -21.21
N ASP A 26 32.31 -27.44 -21.27
CA ASP A 26 32.29 -26.58 -22.45
C ASP A 26 31.49 -27.10 -23.66
N LYS A 27 30.61 -28.08 -23.45
CA LYS A 27 29.71 -28.63 -24.49
C LYS A 27 28.25 -28.28 -24.25
N CYS A 28 28.01 -27.07 -23.74
CA CYS A 28 26.67 -26.54 -23.55
C CYS A 28 26.42 -25.31 -24.42
N GLU A 29 25.18 -25.18 -24.92
CA GLU A 29 24.73 -24.05 -25.74
C GLU A 29 23.34 -23.59 -25.30
N MET A 30 22.92 -22.41 -25.76
CA MET A 30 21.59 -21.85 -25.46
C MET A 30 20.69 -21.90 -26.69
N ILE A 31 19.51 -22.48 -26.56
CA ILE A 31 18.43 -22.39 -27.55
C ILE A 31 17.30 -21.54 -26.96
N GLY A 32 17.29 -20.24 -27.30
CA GLY A 32 16.52 -19.24 -26.55
C GLY A 32 16.96 -19.25 -25.10
N ASP A 33 16.02 -19.39 -24.16
CA ASP A 33 16.33 -19.43 -22.72
C ASP A 33 16.65 -20.84 -22.17
N THR A 34 16.81 -21.84 -23.05
CA THR A 34 17.07 -23.24 -22.63
C THR A 34 18.53 -23.60 -22.84
N GLU A 35 19.24 -23.93 -21.74
CA GLU A 35 20.59 -24.50 -21.81
C GLU A 35 20.50 -25.98 -22.25
N ILE A 36 21.24 -26.33 -23.29
CA ILE A 36 21.30 -27.68 -23.87
C ILE A 36 22.71 -28.24 -23.83
N CYS A 37 22.83 -29.56 -23.84
CA CYS A 37 24.08 -30.27 -24.03
C CYS A 37 24.27 -30.70 -25.49
N THR A 38 25.43 -30.42 -26.08
CA THR A 38 25.81 -30.86 -27.43
C THR A 38 26.72 -32.10 -27.41
N GLN A 39 27.28 -32.45 -26.24
CA GLN A 39 28.07 -33.67 -26.07
C GLN A 39 28.03 -34.18 -24.63
N CYS A 40 27.57 -35.41 -24.46
CA CYS A 40 27.39 -36.03 -23.15
C CYS A 40 28.61 -36.83 -22.68
N THR A 41 28.64 -37.14 -21.39
CA THR A 41 29.55 -38.17 -20.86
C THR A 41 29.24 -39.53 -21.50
N ALA A 42 30.24 -40.42 -21.59
CA ALA A 42 30.10 -41.76 -22.17
C ALA A 42 28.89 -42.52 -21.58
N GLY A 43 28.19 -43.29 -22.42
CA GLY A 43 26.96 -44.00 -22.05
C GLY A 43 25.67 -43.18 -22.23
N LYS A 44 25.78 -41.94 -22.71
CA LYS A 44 24.65 -41.03 -22.93
C LYS A 44 24.83 -40.25 -24.23
N VAL A 45 23.71 -39.90 -24.86
CA VAL A 45 23.68 -39.04 -26.06
C VAL A 45 22.65 -37.92 -25.89
N PRO A 46 22.82 -36.75 -26.54
CA PRO A 46 21.88 -35.65 -26.39
C PRO A 46 20.57 -35.91 -27.13
N ILE A 47 19.46 -35.90 -26.38
CA ILE A 47 18.09 -35.94 -26.91
C ILE A 47 17.35 -34.73 -26.36
N ASP A 48 16.83 -33.87 -27.25
CA ASP A 48 16.25 -32.57 -26.90
C ASP A 48 17.14 -31.69 -26.00
N GLY A 49 18.46 -31.83 -26.17
CA GLY A 49 19.48 -31.12 -25.40
C GLY A 49 19.77 -31.73 -24.02
N VAL A 50 19.15 -32.85 -23.65
CA VAL A 50 19.37 -33.55 -22.38
C VAL A 50 20.15 -34.85 -22.60
N CYS A 51 21.15 -35.09 -21.75
CA CYS A 51 21.93 -36.32 -21.80
C CYS A 51 21.11 -37.54 -21.40
N THR A 52 20.72 -38.32 -22.41
CA THR A 52 19.84 -39.48 -22.31
C THR A 52 20.66 -40.75 -22.44
N ALA A 53 20.43 -41.74 -21.56
CA ALA A 53 21.11 -43.04 -21.64
C ALA A 53 20.86 -43.72 -22.98
N VAL A 54 21.87 -44.39 -23.54
CA VAL A 54 21.80 -44.97 -24.89
C VAL A 54 20.64 -45.93 -25.11
N GLY A 55 20.27 -46.72 -24.09
CA GLY A 55 19.08 -47.60 -24.16
C GLY A 55 17.75 -46.84 -24.31
N SER A 56 17.65 -45.62 -23.80
CA SER A 56 16.47 -44.75 -23.90
C SER A 56 16.49 -43.82 -25.14
N ALA A 57 17.58 -43.83 -25.90
CA ALA A 57 17.73 -43.13 -27.16
C ALA A 57 17.28 -43.97 -28.38
N ALA A 58 16.95 -45.25 -28.16
CA ALA A 58 16.43 -46.13 -29.20
C ALA A 58 15.18 -45.54 -29.88
N GLY A 59 15.16 -45.57 -31.22
CA GLY A 59 14.07 -44.97 -32.01
C GLY A 59 14.11 -43.43 -32.09
N LYS A 60 15.20 -42.79 -31.65
CA LYS A 60 15.41 -41.34 -31.76
C LYS A 60 16.75 -41.00 -32.42
N CYS A 61 17.76 -41.80 -32.12
CA CYS A 61 19.15 -41.56 -32.44
C CYS A 61 19.90 -42.88 -32.72
N THR A 62 20.77 -42.86 -33.73
CA THR A 62 21.67 -43.95 -34.11
C THR A 62 23.07 -43.41 -34.38
N LYS A 63 24.03 -44.32 -34.61
CA LYS A 63 25.32 -44.00 -35.22
C LYS A 63 25.13 -43.55 -36.67
N ALA A 64 26.16 -42.94 -37.25
CA ALA A 64 26.12 -42.43 -38.62
C ALA A 64 25.82 -43.55 -39.65
N GLU A 65 26.34 -44.76 -39.41
CA GLU A 65 26.11 -45.94 -40.26
C GLU A 65 24.81 -46.69 -39.91
N GLY A 66 23.98 -46.16 -39.01
CA GLY A 66 22.65 -46.66 -38.70
C GLY A 66 22.58 -47.73 -37.61
N GLN A 67 23.68 -48.12 -36.97
CA GLN A 67 23.65 -49.01 -35.81
C GLN A 67 23.14 -48.27 -34.56
N ALA A 68 22.63 -49.03 -33.58
CA ALA A 68 22.29 -48.47 -32.29
C ALA A 68 23.52 -47.82 -31.62
N VAL A 69 23.29 -46.72 -30.91
CA VAL A 69 24.30 -46.11 -30.04
C VAL A 69 24.62 -47.02 -28.86
N ASP A 70 25.87 -47.02 -28.40
CA ASP A 70 26.38 -47.84 -27.31
C ASP A 70 27.14 -47.02 -26.25
N ASP A 71 27.66 -47.70 -25.22
CA ASP A 71 28.24 -47.05 -24.05
C ASP A 71 29.49 -46.19 -24.34
N THR A 72 30.05 -46.28 -25.55
CA THR A 72 31.19 -45.44 -25.98
C THR A 72 30.75 -44.13 -26.62
N ASP A 73 29.50 -44.02 -27.07
CA ASP A 73 28.97 -42.86 -27.75
C ASP A 73 28.70 -41.70 -26.77
N LYS A 74 28.90 -40.49 -27.28
CA LYS A 74 28.73 -39.22 -26.56
C LYS A 74 27.80 -38.23 -27.28
N THR A 75 27.50 -38.52 -28.54
CA THR A 75 26.69 -37.73 -29.46
C THR A 75 25.87 -38.68 -30.33
N CYS A 76 24.81 -38.16 -30.92
CA CYS A 76 24.11 -38.83 -32.01
C CYS A 76 24.91 -38.69 -33.31
N GLY A 77 24.93 -39.76 -34.12
CA GLY A 77 25.50 -39.73 -35.47
C GLY A 77 24.44 -39.53 -36.54
N LYS A 78 23.19 -39.91 -36.25
CA LYS A 78 22.02 -39.79 -37.13
C LYS A 78 20.74 -39.79 -36.32
N CYS A 79 19.75 -39.00 -36.74
CA CYS A 79 18.42 -38.98 -36.13
C CYS A 79 17.42 -39.78 -36.95
N VAL A 80 16.32 -40.20 -36.32
CA VAL A 80 15.26 -40.98 -36.98
C VAL A 80 13.87 -40.40 -36.73
N ASP A 81 12.91 -40.84 -37.54
CA ASP A 81 11.49 -40.48 -37.44
C ASP A 81 11.24 -38.96 -37.38
N ALA A 82 10.65 -38.48 -36.28
CA ALA A 82 10.25 -37.10 -36.05
C ALA A 82 11.34 -36.25 -35.37
N TYR A 83 12.53 -36.81 -35.17
CA TYR A 83 13.68 -36.08 -34.66
C TYR A 83 14.53 -35.54 -35.82
N PHE A 84 15.24 -34.45 -35.57
CA PHE A 84 16.23 -33.90 -36.50
C PHE A 84 17.57 -33.63 -35.82
N MET A 85 18.63 -33.67 -36.62
CA MET A 85 20.00 -33.49 -36.17
C MET A 85 20.31 -32.00 -35.96
N TYR A 86 20.93 -31.68 -34.83
CA TYR A 86 21.52 -30.38 -34.54
C TYR A 86 22.67 -30.52 -33.53
N LYS A 87 23.87 -30.09 -33.88
CA LYS A 87 25.07 -30.09 -33.03
C LYS A 87 25.29 -31.39 -32.24
N GLY A 88 25.22 -32.52 -32.94
CA GLY A 88 25.47 -33.85 -32.37
C GLY A 88 24.35 -34.39 -31.47
N GLY A 89 23.18 -33.76 -31.46
CA GLY A 89 21.99 -34.23 -30.74
C GLY A 89 20.77 -34.41 -31.66
N CYS A 90 19.80 -35.18 -31.19
CA CYS A 90 18.51 -35.36 -31.87
C CYS A 90 17.39 -34.63 -31.14
N TYR A 91 16.66 -33.77 -31.85
CA TYR A 91 15.65 -32.88 -31.26
C TYR A 91 14.28 -33.15 -31.87
N LEU A 92 13.25 -33.18 -31.04
CA LEU A 92 11.88 -33.46 -31.48
C LEU A 92 11.29 -32.22 -32.17
N ALA A 93 10.80 -32.39 -33.41
CA ALA A 93 10.13 -31.30 -34.12
C ALA A 93 8.75 -30.98 -33.54
N GLY A 94 8.32 -29.72 -33.67
CA GLY A 94 7.10 -29.22 -33.04
C GLY A 94 5.80 -29.95 -33.38
N ALA A 95 5.68 -30.48 -34.61
CA ALA A 95 4.51 -31.25 -35.02
C ALA A 95 4.35 -32.59 -34.27
N ALA A 96 5.41 -33.10 -33.64
CA ALA A 96 5.41 -34.39 -32.96
C ALA A 96 5.26 -34.30 -31.43
N GLY A 97 5.37 -33.10 -30.83
CA GLY A 97 5.18 -32.88 -29.40
C GLY A 97 5.98 -31.71 -28.84
N PRO A 98 5.81 -31.40 -27.54
CA PRO A 98 6.59 -30.38 -26.85
C PRO A 98 8.04 -30.86 -26.65
N GLY A 99 9.01 -29.99 -26.91
CA GLY A 99 10.44 -30.30 -26.82
C GLY A 99 11.29 -29.09 -27.23
N THR A 100 12.60 -29.12 -26.93
CA THR A 100 13.51 -28.01 -27.28
C THR A 100 13.61 -27.81 -28.80
N GLY A 101 13.48 -28.89 -29.58
CA GLY A 101 13.48 -28.84 -31.04
C GLY A 101 12.39 -27.98 -31.68
N THR A 102 11.28 -27.75 -30.98
CA THR A 102 10.17 -26.89 -31.44
C THR A 102 10.59 -25.44 -31.72
N LYS A 103 11.66 -24.97 -31.07
CA LYS A 103 12.23 -23.63 -31.28
C LYS A 103 13.00 -23.50 -32.61
N MET A 104 13.40 -24.61 -33.20
CA MET A 104 14.24 -24.65 -34.41
C MET A 104 13.49 -25.23 -35.61
N CYS A 105 12.68 -26.25 -35.37
CA CYS A 105 12.01 -27.03 -36.41
C CYS A 105 10.54 -27.28 -36.11
N LYS A 106 9.67 -26.98 -37.07
CA LYS A 106 8.23 -27.22 -37.02
C LYS A 106 7.88 -28.64 -37.45
N GLN A 107 8.49 -29.15 -38.52
CA GLN A 107 8.26 -30.50 -39.03
C GLN A 107 9.58 -31.18 -39.36
N ALA A 108 9.73 -32.42 -38.94
CA ALA A 108 10.86 -33.27 -39.30
C ALA A 108 10.37 -34.60 -39.87
N ALA A 109 11.16 -35.14 -40.81
CA ALA A 109 10.93 -36.44 -41.41
C ALA A 109 12.27 -37.10 -41.73
N GLY A 110 12.43 -38.37 -41.32
CA GLY A 110 13.61 -39.17 -41.63
C GLY A 110 14.89 -38.55 -41.10
N GLY A 111 14.89 -38.09 -39.84
CA GLY A 111 16.08 -37.52 -39.21
C GLY A 111 16.39 -36.07 -39.57
N LYS A 112 15.54 -35.42 -40.38
CA LYS A 112 15.79 -34.09 -40.95
C LYS A 112 14.68 -33.11 -40.68
N CYS A 113 15.03 -31.87 -40.43
CA CYS A 113 14.07 -30.78 -40.42
C CYS A 113 13.63 -30.46 -41.87
N THR A 114 12.32 -30.54 -42.12
CA THR A 114 11.70 -30.25 -43.43
C THR A 114 10.97 -28.90 -43.44
N GLN A 115 10.61 -28.39 -42.27
CA GLN A 115 10.03 -27.06 -42.11
C GLN A 115 10.60 -26.37 -40.87
N ALA A 116 11.26 -25.22 -41.05
CA ALA A 116 11.83 -24.44 -39.97
C ALA A 116 10.72 -23.92 -39.03
N ALA A 117 11.07 -23.61 -37.78
CA ALA A 117 10.15 -22.98 -36.86
C ALA A 117 9.68 -21.61 -37.36
N ASP A 118 8.44 -21.24 -37.05
CA ASP A 118 7.82 -19.99 -37.55
C ASP A 118 8.55 -18.72 -37.07
N ALA A 119 9.28 -18.80 -35.95
CA ALA A 119 10.09 -17.70 -35.40
C ALA A 119 11.27 -17.31 -36.32
N LYS A 120 11.69 -18.19 -37.23
CA LYS A 120 12.81 -17.98 -38.17
C LYS A 120 14.16 -17.62 -37.50
N ASN A 121 14.34 -17.96 -36.23
CA ASN A 121 15.65 -17.86 -35.56
C ASN A 121 16.65 -18.88 -36.11
N TYR A 122 16.15 -19.90 -36.82
CA TYR A 122 16.92 -20.94 -37.48
C TYR A 122 16.42 -21.07 -38.91
N PHE A 123 17.31 -21.43 -39.83
CA PHE A 123 16.97 -21.73 -41.22
C PHE A 123 17.40 -23.15 -41.58
N ILE A 124 16.68 -23.76 -42.52
CA ILE A 124 17.08 -25.05 -43.11
C ILE A 124 18.04 -24.76 -44.27
N PRO A 125 19.25 -25.34 -44.29
CA PRO A 125 20.14 -25.25 -45.44
C PRO A 125 19.48 -25.77 -46.72
N PRO A 126 19.57 -25.07 -47.87
CA PRO A 126 18.96 -25.52 -49.13
C PRO A 126 19.37 -26.93 -49.58
N ALA A 127 20.58 -27.38 -49.22
CA ALA A 127 21.10 -28.71 -49.53
C ALA A 127 20.89 -29.73 -48.38
N ASN A 128 19.95 -29.51 -47.47
CA ASN A 128 19.62 -30.41 -46.35
C ASN A 128 19.05 -31.76 -46.85
N THR A 129 19.94 -32.63 -47.30
CA THR A 129 19.61 -33.88 -47.99
C THR A 129 19.97 -35.12 -47.18
N ASP A 130 20.93 -35.02 -46.26
CA ASP A 130 21.36 -36.11 -45.39
C ASP A 130 20.94 -35.91 -43.92
N ASP A 131 20.92 -36.99 -43.16
CA ASP A 131 20.46 -37.05 -41.77
C ASP A 131 21.62 -37.19 -40.76
N THR A 132 22.84 -36.92 -41.22
CA THR A 132 24.09 -37.01 -40.45
C THR A 132 24.70 -35.66 -40.11
N HIS A 133 24.19 -34.58 -40.70
CA HIS A 133 24.59 -33.21 -40.43
C HIS A 133 23.44 -32.38 -39.87
N ASP A 134 23.77 -31.20 -39.34
CA ASP A 134 22.80 -30.29 -38.77
C ASP A 134 21.74 -29.90 -39.80
N SER A 135 20.48 -30.20 -39.47
CA SER A 135 19.33 -29.93 -40.33
C SER A 135 18.93 -28.46 -40.36
N VAL A 136 19.40 -27.70 -39.38
CA VAL A 136 19.08 -26.28 -39.18
C VAL A 136 20.33 -25.54 -38.73
N VAL A 137 20.45 -24.28 -39.13
CA VAL A 137 21.53 -23.40 -38.72
C VAL A 137 20.91 -22.20 -38.01
N TRP A 138 21.46 -21.86 -36.84
CA TRP A 138 21.03 -20.66 -36.11
C TRP A 138 21.44 -19.41 -36.90
N CYS A 139 20.56 -18.42 -36.98
CA CYS A 139 20.81 -17.21 -37.75
C CYS A 139 22.06 -16.45 -37.31
N GLY A 140 22.48 -16.59 -36.05
CA GLY A 140 23.70 -15.99 -35.50
C GLY A 140 24.98 -16.83 -35.65
N ASP A 141 24.90 -18.05 -36.18
CA ASP A 141 26.01 -19.01 -36.19
C ASP A 141 26.98 -18.75 -37.36
N GLU A 142 28.08 -18.07 -37.10
CA GLU A 142 29.10 -17.75 -38.11
C GLU A 142 29.90 -18.98 -38.61
N ILE A 143 29.84 -20.10 -37.88
CA ILE A 143 30.51 -21.35 -38.26
C ILE A 143 29.60 -22.13 -39.20
N GLY A 144 28.35 -22.34 -38.76
CA GLY A 144 27.31 -23.02 -39.51
C GLY A 144 27.61 -24.50 -39.79
N VAL A 145 27.14 -25.00 -40.94
CA VAL A 145 27.26 -26.40 -41.37
C VAL A 145 27.80 -26.49 -42.79
N THR A 146 28.61 -27.53 -43.07
CA THR A 146 29.07 -27.84 -44.42
C THR A 146 28.34 -29.07 -44.94
N LEU A 147 27.57 -28.92 -46.03
CA LEU A 147 26.84 -30.00 -46.68
C LEU A 147 27.32 -30.14 -48.13
N SER A 148 27.72 -31.35 -48.55
CA SER A 148 28.20 -31.61 -49.91
C SER A 148 29.27 -30.60 -50.40
N SER A 149 30.25 -30.30 -49.54
CA SER A 149 31.30 -29.27 -49.76
C SER A 149 30.83 -27.81 -49.82
N THR A 150 29.56 -27.53 -49.53
CA THR A 150 29.00 -26.17 -49.48
C THR A 150 28.79 -25.75 -48.04
N GLN A 151 29.35 -24.60 -47.65
CA GLN A 151 29.16 -24.04 -46.32
C GLN A 151 27.90 -23.16 -46.27
N TYR A 152 27.07 -23.38 -45.25
CA TYR A 152 25.89 -22.60 -44.91
C TYR A 152 26.07 -22.06 -43.50
N LYS A 153 26.04 -20.74 -43.35
CA LYS A 153 26.27 -20.08 -42.06
C LYS A 153 25.26 -18.96 -41.83
N GLY A 154 25.10 -18.58 -40.58
CA GLY A 154 24.41 -17.37 -40.17
C GLY A 154 25.25 -16.11 -40.37
N VAL A 155 24.76 -15.01 -39.80
CA VAL A 155 25.39 -13.70 -39.74
C VAL A 155 25.57 -13.35 -38.27
N ALA A 156 26.78 -12.93 -37.88
CA ALA A 156 27.04 -12.48 -36.50
C ALA A 156 25.95 -11.51 -36.03
N LYS A 157 25.47 -11.66 -34.79
CA LYS A 157 24.47 -10.76 -34.20
C LYS A 157 23.10 -10.76 -34.90
N CYS A 158 22.81 -11.77 -35.71
CA CYS A 158 21.52 -11.95 -36.34
C CYS A 158 20.58 -12.83 -35.50
N LEU A 159 19.39 -12.33 -35.19
CA LEU A 159 18.36 -13.05 -34.46
C LEU A 159 17.39 -13.80 -35.38
N VAL A 160 17.06 -13.22 -36.54
CA VAL A 160 16.11 -13.76 -37.51
C VAL A 160 16.67 -13.60 -38.91
N CYS A 161 16.58 -14.64 -39.73
CA CYS A 161 17.15 -14.65 -41.07
C CYS A 161 16.33 -15.49 -42.05
N ASP A 162 16.51 -15.21 -43.34
CA ASP A 162 16.05 -16.06 -44.42
C ASP A 162 17.20 -16.92 -44.95
N ALA A 163 16.89 -18.16 -45.32
CA ALA A 163 17.87 -19.09 -45.87
C ALA A 163 18.55 -18.51 -47.13
N PRO A 164 19.84 -18.78 -47.35
CA PRO A 164 20.53 -18.29 -48.54
C PRO A 164 19.97 -18.96 -49.81
N GLY A 165 19.96 -18.23 -50.93
CA GLY A 165 19.56 -18.77 -52.24
C GLY A 165 20.57 -19.74 -52.87
N GLY A 166 21.72 -19.97 -52.22
CA GLY A 166 22.83 -20.80 -52.69
C GLY A 166 23.89 -20.97 -51.60
N ALA A 167 25.14 -21.22 -51.99
CA ALA A 167 26.27 -21.28 -51.06
C ALA A 167 26.47 -19.93 -50.34
N GLY A 168 26.67 -19.93 -49.02
CA GLY A 168 27.04 -18.72 -48.27
C GLY A 168 26.23 -18.45 -47.00
N ALA A 169 26.26 -17.19 -46.57
CA ALA A 169 25.59 -16.72 -45.37
C ALA A 169 24.09 -16.46 -45.60
N ALA A 170 23.26 -16.73 -44.60
CA ALA A 170 21.85 -16.37 -44.58
C ALA A 170 21.65 -14.84 -44.69
N THR A 171 20.46 -14.41 -45.13
CA THR A 171 20.11 -12.98 -45.18
C THR A 171 19.48 -12.59 -43.86
N CYS A 172 20.16 -11.78 -43.05
CA CYS A 172 19.58 -11.32 -41.79
C CYS A 172 18.41 -10.36 -42.04
N THR A 173 17.31 -10.58 -41.32
CA THR A 173 16.10 -9.73 -41.36
C THR A 173 15.85 -9.03 -40.02
N THR A 174 16.42 -9.53 -38.93
CA THR A 174 16.40 -8.88 -37.61
C THR A 174 17.69 -9.14 -36.86
N CYS A 175 18.37 -8.08 -36.46
CA CYS A 175 19.60 -8.14 -35.68
C CYS A 175 19.33 -8.05 -34.17
N GLU A 176 20.34 -8.37 -33.37
CA GLU A 176 20.40 -8.03 -31.95
C GLU A 176 20.28 -6.51 -31.76
N ASP A 177 19.75 -6.09 -30.60
CA ASP A 177 19.75 -4.69 -30.18
C ASP A 177 21.15 -4.07 -30.33
N GLY A 178 21.20 -2.84 -30.85
CA GLY A 178 22.45 -2.14 -31.15
C GLY A 178 23.04 -2.46 -32.53
N TYR A 179 22.35 -3.22 -33.38
CA TYR A 179 22.77 -3.53 -34.74
C TYR A 179 21.66 -3.34 -35.77
N PHE A 180 22.02 -3.11 -37.04
CA PHE A 180 21.08 -2.89 -38.14
C PHE A 180 21.57 -3.48 -39.48
N GLY A 181 20.66 -3.59 -40.45
CA GLY A 181 20.98 -4.06 -41.81
C GLY A 181 21.13 -5.58 -41.93
N ALA A 182 21.38 -6.05 -43.15
CA ALA A 182 21.48 -7.49 -43.44
C ALA A 182 22.76 -8.16 -42.89
N THR A 183 23.78 -7.36 -42.60
CA THR A 183 25.08 -7.77 -42.05
C THR A 183 25.22 -7.47 -40.55
N CYS A 184 24.17 -6.93 -39.92
CA CYS A 184 24.17 -6.49 -38.52
C CYS A 184 25.36 -5.59 -38.19
N GLU A 185 25.41 -4.43 -38.84
CA GLU A 185 26.36 -3.37 -38.55
C GLU A 185 25.99 -2.66 -37.25
N LYS A 186 26.99 -2.21 -36.50
CA LYS A 186 26.78 -1.61 -35.18
C LYS A 186 26.12 -0.23 -35.32
N CYS A 187 25.06 0.00 -34.55
CA CYS A 187 24.47 1.31 -34.34
C CYS A 187 25.41 2.25 -33.56
N HIS A 188 25.13 3.54 -33.56
CA HIS A 188 25.72 4.46 -32.59
C HIS A 188 25.45 3.99 -31.15
N GLU A 189 26.40 4.21 -30.23
CA GLU A 189 26.37 3.65 -28.86
C GLU A 189 25.15 4.07 -28.04
N SER A 190 24.52 5.20 -28.36
CA SER A 190 23.30 5.68 -27.70
C SER A 190 22.02 5.07 -28.26
N CYS A 191 22.05 4.49 -29.47
CA CYS A 191 20.89 3.87 -30.10
C CYS A 191 20.69 2.44 -29.57
N ARG A 192 19.45 2.11 -29.26
CA ARG A 192 19.02 0.73 -29.01
C ARG A 192 18.66 0.01 -30.32
N THR A 193 17.96 0.70 -31.21
CA THR A 193 17.74 0.27 -32.60
C THR A 193 18.02 1.45 -33.53
N CYS A 194 18.45 1.19 -34.76
CA CYS A 194 18.80 2.24 -35.73
C CYS A 194 18.51 1.83 -37.18
N GLU A 195 18.50 2.80 -38.08
CA GLU A 195 18.46 2.57 -39.54
C GLU A 195 19.84 2.62 -40.19
N ALA A 196 20.80 3.27 -39.52
CA ALA A 196 22.17 3.39 -39.94
C ALA A 196 23.10 3.69 -38.75
N ALA A 197 24.41 3.63 -38.97
CA ALA A 197 25.42 3.73 -37.91
C ALA A 197 25.57 5.14 -37.30
N GLU A 198 25.04 6.17 -37.97
CA GLU A 198 25.15 7.56 -37.55
C GLU A 198 24.28 7.87 -36.32
N GLU A 199 24.75 8.82 -35.49
CA GLU A 199 24.07 9.20 -34.25
C GLU A 199 22.65 9.73 -34.43
N ASN A 200 22.29 10.24 -35.61
CA ASN A 200 20.97 10.79 -35.93
C ASN A 200 20.03 9.79 -36.62
N LYS A 201 20.40 8.50 -36.61
CA LYS A 201 19.65 7.41 -37.26
C LYS A 201 19.09 6.40 -36.27
N CYS A 202 18.99 6.75 -34.99
CA CYS A 202 18.37 5.90 -33.98
C CYS A 202 16.84 5.86 -34.19
N LYS A 203 16.25 4.67 -34.05
CA LYS A 203 14.80 4.44 -33.95
C LYS A 203 14.32 4.31 -32.51
N SER A 204 15.21 3.87 -31.62
CA SER A 204 14.99 3.80 -30.18
C SER A 204 16.32 3.99 -29.46
N CYS A 205 16.25 4.31 -28.18
CA CYS A 205 17.40 4.70 -27.39
C CYS A 205 17.69 3.71 -26.26
N THR A 206 18.96 3.66 -25.86
CA THR A 206 19.38 2.92 -24.68
C THR A 206 18.88 3.60 -23.40
N ASP A 207 18.88 2.87 -22.29
CA ASP A 207 18.43 3.38 -20.99
C ASP A 207 19.21 4.65 -20.60
N GLY A 208 18.49 5.65 -20.10
CA GLY A 208 19.05 6.97 -19.79
C GLY A 208 19.09 7.94 -20.97
N TYR A 209 18.55 7.55 -22.12
CA TYR A 209 18.39 8.40 -23.29
C TYR A 209 16.94 8.41 -23.80
N PHE A 210 16.53 9.49 -24.44
CA PHE A 210 15.26 9.61 -25.17
C PHE A 210 15.49 9.99 -26.63
N LEU A 211 14.54 9.62 -27.49
CA LEU A 211 14.61 9.90 -28.91
C LEU A 211 14.17 11.34 -29.22
N GLY A 212 15.06 12.15 -29.76
CA GLY A 212 14.75 13.50 -30.26
C GLY A 212 14.26 13.47 -31.69
N ALA A 213 13.08 12.90 -31.90
CA ALA A 213 12.41 12.86 -33.19
C ALA A 213 10.89 13.00 -33.01
N THR A 214 10.22 13.49 -34.05
CA THR A 214 8.75 13.55 -34.12
C THR A 214 8.21 12.38 -34.93
N ASN A 215 6.96 11.98 -34.65
CA ASN A 215 6.19 11.03 -35.48
C ASN A 215 6.92 9.70 -35.80
N GLY A 216 7.73 9.18 -34.87
CA GLY A 216 8.44 7.91 -35.05
C GLY A 216 9.57 7.93 -36.09
N ALA A 217 10.01 9.11 -36.52
CA ALA A 217 11.18 9.25 -37.39
C ALA A 217 12.46 8.83 -36.67
N ALA A 218 13.48 8.47 -37.44
CA ALA A 218 14.82 8.27 -36.90
C ALA A 218 15.42 9.61 -36.44
N GLY A 219 16.16 9.61 -35.34
CA GLY A 219 16.77 10.81 -34.78
C GLY A 219 17.90 10.52 -33.80
N LYS A 220 18.36 11.58 -33.13
CA LYS A 220 19.43 11.48 -32.13
C LYS A 220 18.88 11.01 -30.79
N CYS A 221 19.59 10.13 -30.11
CA CYS A 221 19.31 9.77 -28.73
C CYS A 221 20.01 10.74 -27.78
N LEU A 222 19.23 11.46 -26.96
CA LEU A 222 19.72 12.51 -26.06
C LEU A 222 19.60 12.05 -24.60
N LYS A 223 20.58 12.38 -23.76
CA LYS A 223 20.56 11.98 -22.35
C LYS A 223 19.38 12.59 -21.61
N CYS A 224 18.74 11.80 -20.76
CA CYS A 224 17.57 12.21 -19.97
C CYS A 224 17.83 13.41 -19.07
N ASN A 225 19.07 13.65 -18.64
CA ASN A 225 19.46 14.77 -17.80
C ASN A 225 20.20 15.90 -18.55
N SER A 226 20.24 15.87 -19.88
CA SER A 226 20.90 16.91 -20.66
C SER A 226 19.92 17.96 -21.17
N LYS A 227 20.28 19.24 -21.00
CA LYS A 227 19.52 20.39 -21.53
C LYS A 227 20.18 21.08 -22.72
N THR A 228 21.34 20.58 -23.15
CA THR A 228 22.26 21.30 -24.05
C THR A 228 21.83 21.32 -25.51
N GLU A 229 20.83 20.52 -25.88
CA GLU A 229 20.50 20.23 -27.26
C GLU A 229 19.32 21.11 -27.71
N GLU A 230 19.47 21.74 -28.88
CA GLU A 230 18.50 22.70 -29.38
C GLU A 230 17.21 21.99 -29.82
N GLY A 231 16.08 22.40 -29.26
CA GLY A 231 14.76 21.84 -29.58
C GLY A 231 14.39 20.52 -28.88
N TRP A 232 15.29 19.90 -28.12
CA TRP A 232 15.00 18.69 -27.34
C TRP A 232 15.72 18.75 -25.99
N HIS A 233 14.94 18.86 -24.92
CA HIS A 233 15.50 19.07 -23.58
C HIS A 233 15.16 17.88 -22.66
N GLY A 234 16.16 17.39 -21.94
CA GLY A 234 15.97 16.49 -20.81
C GLY A 234 15.49 17.22 -19.55
N VAL A 235 15.41 16.47 -18.45
CA VAL A 235 15.02 16.94 -17.11
C VAL A 235 16.20 16.78 -16.16
N ASP A 236 16.55 17.85 -15.43
CA ASP A 236 17.65 17.79 -14.46
C ASP A 236 17.47 16.64 -13.48
N ASN A 237 18.57 15.94 -13.17
CA ASN A 237 18.59 14.81 -12.23
C ASN A 237 17.70 13.62 -12.65
N CYS A 238 17.32 13.53 -13.93
CA CYS A 238 16.54 12.42 -14.44
C CYS A 238 17.43 11.26 -14.91
N ALA A 239 17.19 10.06 -14.37
CA ALA A 239 17.89 8.83 -14.73
C ALA A 239 17.23 8.11 -15.91
N LYS A 240 15.89 8.05 -15.94
CA LYS A 240 15.11 7.46 -17.03
C LYS A 240 13.98 8.39 -17.44
N CYS A 241 13.73 8.46 -18.74
CA CYS A 241 12.74 9.37 -19.30
C CYS A 241 12.15 8.82 -20.60
N THR A 242 11.02 9.39 -21.00
CA THR A 242 10.40 9.16 -22.30
C THR A 242 10.37 10.45 -23.12
N SER A 243 10.44 10.31 -24.44
CA SER A 243 10.33 11.46 -25.34
C SER A 243 8.94 12.09 -25.24
N SER A 244 8.88 13.41 -25.32
CA SER A 244 7.63 14.17 -25.47
C SER A 244 7.02 14.01 -26.87
N ASN A 245 7.76 13.43 -27.83
CA ASN A 245 7.43 13.38 -29.25
C ASN A 245 7.14 14.74 -29.89
N THR A 246 7.42 15.83 -29.17
CA THR A 246 7.08 17.21 -29.54
C THR A 246 8.31 18.08 -29.36
N GLN A 247 8.75 18.72 -30.44
CA GLN A 247 9.89 19.63 -30.38
C GLN A 247 9.63 20.76 -29.37
N ASN A 248 10.70 21.20 -28.70
CA ASN A 248 10.70 22.21 -27.64
C ASN A 248 9.90 21.82 -26.38
N THR A 249 9.39 20.59 -26.29
CA THR A 249 8.76 20.06 -25.08
C THR A 249 9.75 19.13 -24.38
N PRO A 250 10.12 19.36 -23.11
CA PRO A 250 11.10 18.51 -22.44
C PRO A 250 10.60 17.06 -22.31
N ALA A 251 11.55 16.12 -22.23
CA ALA A 251 11.28 14.72 -21.96
C ALA A 251 10.50 14.55 -20.66
N THR A 252 9.68 13.50 -20.56
CA THR A 252 8.98 13.17 -19.33
C THR A 252 9.87 12.28 -18.47
N CYS A 253 10.27 12.76 -17.30
CA CYS A 253 11.06 11.95 -16.39
C CYS A 253 10.20 10.85 -15.74
N THR A 254 10.71 9.62 -15.74
CA THR A 254 10.05 8.44 -15.15
C THR A 254 10.79 7.91 -13.93
N GLU A 255 12.09 8.20 -13.82
CA GLU A 255 12.91 7.83 -12.67
C GLU A 255 14.03 8.84 -12.47
N CYS A 256 14.22 9.28 -11.23
CA CYS A 256 15.27 10.22 -10.87
C CYS A 256 16.57 9.50 -10.49
N VAL A 257 17.70 10.20 -10.61
CA VAL A 257 18.99 9.70 -10.10
C VAL A 257 18.94 9.53 -8.58
N ALA A 258 19.91 8.80 -8.05
CA ALA A 258 20.02 8.54 -6.62
C ALA A 258 19.88 9.83 -5.78
N ASN A 259 19.08 9.75 -4.72
CA ASN A 259 18.75 10.82 -3.76
C ASN A 259 17.70 11.85 -4.22
N PHE A 260 17.15 11.70 -5.41
CA PHE A 260 16.05 12.55 -5.88
C PHE A 260 14.74 11.77 -5.93
N TYR A 261 13.64 12.51 -5.75
CA TYR A 261 12.27 12.03 -5.79
C TYR A 261 11.58 12.59 -7.03
N LEU A 262 10.84 11.73 -7.71
CA LEU A 262 10.04 12.12 -8.85
C LEU A 262 8.81 12.89 -8.35
N LYS A 263 8.80 14.18 -8.60
CA LYS A 263 7.65 15.05 -8.34
C LYS A 263 6.75 15.09 -9.57
N PRO A 264 5.46 14.72 -9.43
CA PRO A 264 4.49 14.84 -10.51
C PRO A 264 4.42 16.28 -11.01
N ALA A 265 4.15 16.43 -12.30
CA ALA A 265 3.78 17.70 -12.89
C ALA A 265 2.51 18.23 -12.21
N ALA A 266 2.55 19.45 -11.65
CA ALA A 266 1.36 20.18 -11.27
C ALA A 266 1.04 21.20 -12.38
N ASP A 267 -0.18 21.14 -12.95
CA ASP A 267 -0.82 22.16 -13.79
C ASP A 267 0.07 22.86 -14.84
N ALA A 268 0.64 22.06 -15.76
CA ALA A 268 1.38 22.45 -16.98
C ALA A 268 2.90 22.70 -16.83
N THR A 269 3.69 21.62 -16.77
CA THR A 269 5.11 21.44 -17.21
C THR A 269 5.61 20.08 -16.70
N PRO A 270 6.66 19.44 -17.29
CA PRO A 270 6.94 18.01 -17.07
C PRO A 270 7.35 17.67 -15.62
N SER A 271 7.28 16.36 -15.30
CA SER A 271 7.75 15.83 -14.01
C SER A 271 9.18 16.28 -13.71
N SER A 272 9.47 16.54 -12.44
CA SER A 272 10.77 17.06 -12.00
C SER A 272 11.40 16.15 -10.94
N CYS A 273 12.72 16.18 -10.86
CA CYS A 273 13.47 15.45 -9.85
C CYS A 273 13.95 16.41 -8.77
N VAL A 274 13.43 16.23 -7.56
CA VAL A 274 13.67 17.13 -6.42
C VAL A 274 14.30 16.38 -5.25
N THR A 275 14.96 17.08 -4.34
CA THR A 275 15.40 16.48 -3.07
C THR A 275 14.19 16.13 -2.20
N GLU A 276 14.41 15.38 -1.12
CA GLU A 276 13.35 15.04 -0.14
C GLU A 276 12.56 16.27 0.33
N THR A 277 13.26 17.34 0.70
CA THR A 277 12.67 18.63 1.08
C THR A 277 12.03 19.38 -0.08
N GLY A 278 12.41 19.06 -1.32
CA GLY A 278 11.90 19.68 -2.54
C GLY A 278 10.55 19.15 -3.00
N CYS A 279 10.01 18.10 -2.36
CA CYS A 279 8.60 17.73 -2.55
C CYS A 279 7.67 18.91 -2.23
N GLY A 280 8.01 19.69 -1.20
CA GLY A 280 7.32 20.92 -0.84
C GLY A 280 5.95 20.69 -0.21
N ASP A 281 5.25 21.78 0.08
CA ASP A 281 3.95 21.76 0.74
C ASP A 281 2.92 20.95 -0.06
N GLY A 282 2.12 20.15 0.66
CA GLY A 282 1.09 19.30 0.07
C GLY A 282 1.62 18.00 -0.53
N TYR A 283 2.92 17.73 -0.44
CA TYR A 283 3.51 16.46 -0.84
C TYR A 283 4.45 15.91 0.24
N PHE A 284 4.58 14.60 0.30
CA PHE A 284 5.58 13.91 1.12
C PHE A 284 6.40 12.92 0.29
N PRO A 285 7.68 12.72 0.64
CA PRO A 285 8.57 11.78 -0.04
C PRO A 285 8.26 10.34 0.40
N THR A 286 8.12 9.42 -0.57
CA THR A 286 7.97 7.99 -0.30
C THR A 286 8.46 7.14 -1.49
N ILE A 287 8.42 5.82 -1.36
CA ILE A 287 8.77 4.86 -2.42
C ILE A 287 7.50 4.15 -2.87
N VAL A 288 7.20 4.21 -4.16
CA VAL A 288 6.06 3.53 -4.79
C VAL A 288 6.57 2.76 -6.01
N ASP A 289 6.32 1.44 -6.04
CA ASP A 289 6.82 0.53 -7.08
C ASP A 289 8.34 0.61 -7.25
N GLU A 290 9.08 0.61 -6.14
CA GLU A 290 10.56 0.76 -6.08
C GLU A 290 11.10 2.10 -6.59
N VAL A 291 10.23 3.05 -6.97
CA VAL A 291 10.60 4.39 -7.42
C VAL A 291 10.36 5.43 -6.32
N LYS A 292 11.35 6.29 -6.05
CA LYS A 292 11.23 7.43 -5.13
C LYS A 292 10.33 8.50 -5.75
N LYS A 293 9.20 8.81 -5.11
CA LYS A 293 8.20 9.78 -5.61
C LYS A 293 7.79 10.77 -4.51
N CYS A 294 7.41 11.97 -4.92
CA CYS A 294 6.65 12.89 -4.08
C CYS A 294 5.16 12.59 -4.26
N ILE A 295 4.47 12.25 -3.18
CA ILE A 295 3.06 11.86 -3.18
C ILE A 295 2.25 12.95 -2.49
N ALA A 296 1.08 13.27 -3.04
CA ALA A 296 0.19 14.27 -2.45
C ALA A 296 -0.26 13.85 -1.04
N CYS A 297 -0.33 14.79 -0.10
CA CYS A 297 -0.76 14.53 1.27
C CYS A 297 -2.16 13.91 1.36
N SER A 298 -3.03 14.16 0.38
CA SER A 298 -4.39 13.60 0.28
C SER A 298 -4.47 12.21 -0.33
N ALA A 299 -3.37 11.65 -0.84
CA ALA A 299 -3.37 10.37 -1.55
C ALA A 299 -3.37 9.17 -0.58
N ALA A 300 -4.55 8.84 -0.03
CA ALA A 300 -4.74 7.78 0.96
C ALA A 300 -4.18 6.40 0.53
N THR A 301 -4.22 6.08 -0.76
CA THR A 301 -3.69 4.81 -1.31
C THR A 301 -2.18 4.65 -1.17
N ASN A 302 -1.45 5.76 -0.97
CA ASN A 302 0.00 5.80 -0.87
C ASN A 302 0.49 6.31 0.50
N GLY A 303 -0.35 6.19 1.54
CA GLY A 303 -0.03 6.64 2.91
C GLY A 303 -0.41 8.09 3.21
N GLY A 304 -1.16 8.75 2.33
CA GLY A 304 -1.77 10.06 2.58
C GLY A 304 -2.94 10.01 3.58
N ILE A 305 -3.43 11.18 3.98
CA ILE A 305 -4.61 11.37 4.83
C ILE A 305 -5.70 12.04 3.98
N ASP A 306 -6.90 11.47 3.92
CA ASP A 306 -8.00 12.04 3.14
C ASP A 306 -8.32 13.49 3.54
N ASP A 307 -8.64 14.32 2.55
CA ASP A 307 -8.79 15.79 2.66
C ASP A 307 -7.57 16.55 3.25
N CYS A 308 -6.41 15.92 3.42
CA CYS A 308 -5.24 16.60 3.94
C CYS A 308 -4.52 17.44 2.86
N LYS A 309 -4.54 18.75 3.05
CA LYS A 309 -3.92 19.73 2.15
C LYS A 309 -2.42 19.85 2.34
N LYS A 310 -1.96 19.84 3.59
CA LYS A 310 -0.54 19.88 3.95
C LYS A 310 -0.25 18.87 5.03
N CYS A 311 0.92 18.23 4.95
CA CYS A 311 1.34 17.21 5.88
C CYS A 311 2.83 17.35 6.21
N SER A 312 3.23 16.74 7.33
CA SER A 312 4.61 16.58 7.72
C SER A 312 4.92 15.12 8.04
N LEU A 313 6.19 14.75 7.90
CA LEU A 313 6.64 13.40 8.24
C LEU A 313 6.65 13.22 9.76
N LYS A 314 6.08 12.13 10.24
CA LYS A 314 6.23 11.69 11.62
C LYS A 314 7.59 11.00 11.75
N THR A 315 8.45 11.50 12.63
CA THR A 315 9.82 11.00 12.79
C THR A 315 9.86 9.63 13.45
N THR A 316 9.58 8.54 12.71
CA THR A 316 9.90 7.19 13.19
C THR A 316 10.30 6.20 12.08
N SER A 317 11.60 5.92 12.07
CA SER A 317 12.28 4.63 11.80
C SER A 317 12.13 3.95 10.44
N ALA A 318 13.29 3.70 9.81
CA ALA A 318 13.56 3.08 8.50
C ALA A 318 13.08 1.62 8.28
N LYS A 319 12.05 1.15 8.99
CA LYS A 319 11.48 -0.20 8.88
C LYS A 319 9.95 -0.29 8.92
N ALA A 320 9.25 0.81 9.17
CA ALA A 320 7.80 0.92 8.93
C ALA A 320 7.63 1.98 7.84
N GLY A 321 6.63 1.84 6.96
CA GLY A 321 6.36 2.81 5.90
C GLY A 321 6.31 4.26 6.41
N VAL A 322 6.47 5.21 5.51
CA VAL A 322 6.43 6.65 5.84
C VAL A 322 5.07 6.96 6.49
N GLU A 323 5.09 7.39 7.75
CA GLU A 323 3.91 7.85 8.49
C GLU A 323 3.90 9.38 8.46
N ILE A 324 2.77 9.98 8.10
CA ILE A 324 2.60 11.44 8.04
C ILE A 324 1.58 11.91 9.07
N VAL A 325 1.65 13.18 9.44
CA VAL A 325 0.59 13.89 10.16
C VAL A 325 0.09 15.05 9.31
N CYS A 326 -1.21 15.32 9.37
CA CYS A 326 -1.82 16.44 8.68
C CYS A 326 -1.59 17.74 9.45
N THR A 327 -1.25 18.81 8.74
CA THR A 327 -1.07 20.15 9.33
C THR A 327 -2.13 21.13 8.88
N GLU A 328 -2.82 20.84 7.77
CA GLU A 328 -3.90 21.66 7.21
C GLU A 328 -4.81 20.77 6.38
N CYS A 329 -6.13 20.83 6.61
CA CYS A 329 -7.13 20.17 5.79
C CYS A 329 -7.60 21.10 4.66
N ASN A 330 -8.21 20.59 3.59
CA ASN A 330 -8.74 21.47 2.54
C ASN A 330 -10.04 22.15 2.99
N THR A 331 -11.02 21.37 3.42
CA THR A 331 -12.36 21.86 3.77
C THR A 331 -12.89 21.34 5.10
N LYS A 332 -12.29 20.26 5.61
CA LYS A 332 -12.67 19.60 6.86
C LYS A 332 -11.88 20.12 8.06
N TRP A 333 -12.23 19.60 9.24
CA TRP A 333 -11.64 19.96 10.52
C TRP A 333 -10.45 19.08 10.87
N LEU A 334 -9.30 19.67 11.17
CA LEU A 334 -8.12 18.93 11.60
C LEU A 334 -8.38 18.30 12.97
N SER A 335 -8.30 16.97 13.02
CA SER A 335 -8.43 16.18 14.25
C SER A 335 -7.38 16.59 15.30
N PRO A 336 -7.66 16.41 16.60
CA PRO A 336 -6.68 16.68 17.67
C PRO A 336 -5.38 15.88 17.52
N LEU A 337 -5.47 14.67 16.96
CA LEU A 337 -4.35 13.77 16.70
C LEU A 337 -3.57 14.10 15.43
N ARG A 338 -4.14 14.95 14.56
CA ARG A 338 -3.61 15.28 13.24
C ARG A 338 -3.50 14.07 12.29
N ASP A 339 -4.24 13.01 12.54
CA ASP A 339 -4.25 11.78 11.73
C ASP A 339 -5.44 11.73 10.76
N ALA A 340 -6.40 12.65 10.91
CA ALA A 340 -7.58 12.75 10.06
C ALA A 340 -8.07 14.19 9.90
N CYS A 341 -8.80 14.41 8.80
CA CYS A 341 -9.62 15.58 8.53
C CYS A 341 -11.10 15.20 8.65
N LEU A 342 -11.77 15.72 9.68
CA LEU A 342 -13.10 15.31 10.15
C LEU A 342 -14.20 16.25 9.64
N ASP A 343 -15.40 15.72 9.39
CA ASP A 343 -16.54 16.55 8.97
C ASP A 343 -17.07 17.45 10.10
N SER A 344 -16.82 17.07 11.35
CA SER A 344 -17.14 17.85 12.55
C SER A 344 -16.16 17.53 13.68
N CYS A 345 -16.02 18.45 14.63
CA CYS A 345 -15.15 18.24 15.78
C CYS A 345 -15.76 17.21 16.75
N PRO A 346 -14.96 16.23 17.21
CA PRO A 346 -15.46 15.18 18.10
C PRO A 346 -15.75 15.72 19.51
N PRO A 347 -16.55 15.02 20.32
CA PRO A 347 -16.82 15.43 21.70
C PRO A 347 -15.54 15.67 22.51
N GLY A 348 -15.54 16.68 23.37
CA GLY A 348 -14.39 17.16 24.12
C GLY A 348 -13.49 18.11 23.35
N THR A 349 -13.88 18.49 22.13
CA THR A 349 -13.26 19.57 21.35
C THR A 349 -14.30 20.57 20.89
N HIS A 350 -13.85 21.71 20.38
CA HIS A 350 -14.72 22.71 19.78
C HIS A 350 -14.22 23.13 18.39
N ALA A 351 -15.09 23.74 17.60
CA ALA A 351 -14.71 24.37 16.35
C ALA A 351 -13.95 25.68 16.62
N ASP A 352 -12.88 25.92 15.87
CA ASP A 352 -12.14 27.19 15.83
C ASP A 352 -12.09 27.79 14.40
N SER A 353 -11.79 29.08 14.31
CA SER A 353 -11.62 29.79 13.03
C SER A 353 -10.57 29.19 12.08
N GLY A 354 -9.62 28.38 12.58
CA GLY A 354 -8.57 27.73 11.80
C GLY A 354 -8.93 26.39 11.17
N ASN A 355 -10.20 25.96 11.19
CA ASN A 355 -10.63 24.60 10.79
C ASN A 355 -9.85 23.51 11.56
N ILE A 356 -9.57 23.75 12.84
CA ILE A 356 -8.96 22.78 13.76
C ILE A 356 -9.95 22.48 14.88
N CYS A 357 -9.73 21.36 15.58
CA CYS A 357 -10.51 20.98 16.76
C CYS A 357 -9.69 21.12 18.05
N PRO A 358 -9.61 22.31 18.67
CA PRO A 358 -8.94 22.46 19.95
C PRO A 358 -9.71 21.75 21.07
N LEU A 359 -8.97 21.34 22.11
CA LEU A 359 -9.52 20.60 23.25
C LEU A 359 -10.35 21.52 24.16
N CYS A 360 -11.44 20.98 24.69
CA CYS A 360 -12.14 21.51 25.86
C CYS A 360 -11.44 21.08 27.16
N HIS A 361 -11.92 21.58 28.31
CA HIS A 361 -11.51 21.02 29.60
C HIS A 361 -11.84 19.52 29.65
N SER A 362 -11.01 18.71 30.31
CA SER A 362 -11.07 17.25 30.31
C SER A 362 -12.39 16.64 30.80
N THR A 363 -13.19 17.43 31.54
CA THR A 363 -14.53 17.04 32.03
C THR A 363 -15.68 17.47 31.12
N CYS A 364 -15.44 18.37 30.15
CA CYS A 364 -16.47 18.84 29.22
C CYS A 364 -16.56 17.90 28.01
N ALA A 365 -17.78 17.53 27.64
CA ALA A 365 -18.05 16.95 26.34
C ALA A 365 -18.22 18.02 25.24
N GLU A 366 -18.64 19.23 25.60
CA GLU A 366 -18.68 20.40 24.72
C GLU A 366 -18.34 21.65 25.55
N CYS A 367 -17.71 22.63 24.90
CA CYS A 367 -17.33 23.90 25.50
C CYS A 367 -17.49 25.07 24.53
N ASP A 368 -17.60 26.28 25.06
CA ASP A 368 -17.65 27.50 24.24
C ASP A 368 -16.25 28.07 24.03
N GLY A 369 -15.58 27.61 22.98
CA GLY A 369 -14.36 28.24 22.45
C GLY A 369 -13.12 28.22 23.34
N ASN A 370 -13.16 27.58 24.51
CA ASN A 370 -12.11 27.68 25.53
C ASN A 370 -11.94 26.39 26.35
N ALA A 371 -10.69 26.03 26.63
CA ALA A 371 -10.31 24.84 27.40
C ALA A 371 -10.44 25.00 28.94
N GLY A 372 -10.83 26.17 29.44
CA GLY A 372 -10.98 26.44 30.86
C GLY A 372 -12.15 25.68 31.48
N ALA A 373 -11.99 25.25 32.72
CA ALA A 373 -12.98 24.44 33.44
C ALA A 373 -14.37 25.07 33.57
N ASN A 374 -14.50 26.39 33.43
CA ASN A 374 -15.77 27.13 33.53
C ASN A 374 -16.49 27.35 32.20
N PHE A 375 -15.95 26.85 31.10
CA PHE A 375 -16.49 27.05 29.75
C PHE A 375 -17.25 25.83 29.23
N CYS A 376 -17.49 24.81 30.05
CA CYS A 376 -18.28 23.65 29.64
C CYS A 376 -19.72 24.06 29.34
N THR A 377 -20.30 23.51 28.28
CA THR A 377 -21.73 23.64 27.94
C THR A 377 -22.45 22.29 28.00
N VAL A 378 -21.71 21.19 27.81
CA VAL A 378 -22.18 19.81 27.97
C VAL A 378 -21.13 19.02 28.74
N CYS A 379 -21.57 18.19 29.67
CA CYS A 379 -20.68 17.34 30.47
C CYS A 379 -20.65 15.91 29.94
N TYR A 380 -19.53 15.24 30.15
CA TYR A 380 -19.45 13.79 29.94
C TYR A 380 -20.39 13.04 30.91
N PRO A 381 -20.87 11.83 30.55
CA PRO A 381 -21.66 10.98 31.43
C PRO A 381 -21.04 10.82 32.83
N GLY A 382 -21.87 10.91 33.87
CA GLY A 382 -21.44 10.90 35.27
C GLY A 382 -21.09 12.28 35.84
N PHE A 383 -21.22 13.35 35.04
CA PHE A 383 -20.98 14.74 35.45
C PHE A 383 -22.19 15.63 35.14
N VAL A 384 -22.40 16.63 35.99
CA VAL A 384 -23.48 17.63 35.88
C VAL A 384 -22.87 19.02 35.78
N LEU A 385 -23.54 19.91 35.04
CA LEU A 385 -23.03 21.25 34.76
C LEU A 385 -23.43 22.23 35.86
N LYS A 386 -22.50 22.55 36.74
CA LYS A 386 -22.62 23.66 37.68
C LYS A 386 -22.47 24.99 36.94
N ARG A 387 -23.60 25.64 36.65
CA ARG A 387 -23.63 26.93 35.90
C ARG A 387 -22.96 28.05 36.70
N GLY A 388 -22.22 28.90 35.98
CA GLY A 388 -21.69 30.15 36.53
C GLY A 388 -22.76 31.24 36.67
N GLU A 389 -22.39 32.39 37.22
CA GLU A 389 -23.32 33.48 37.55
C GLU A 389 -23.94 34.19 36.33
N THR A 390 -23.35 34.07 35.13
CA THR A 390 -23.69 34.94 33.98
C THR A 390 -23.92 34.21 32.65
N GLY A 391 -24.21 32.90 32.62
CA GLY A 391 -24.51 32.25 31.34
C GLY A 391 -24.85 30.76 31.36
N ASN A 392 -24.87 30.18 30.16
CA ASN A 392 -25.12 28.75 29.91
C ASN A 392 -23.86 27.87 30.03
N MET A 393 -22.77 28.46 30.52
CA MET A 393 -21.48 27.79 30.71
C MET A 393 -21.22 27.56 32.19
N GLY A 394 -20.36 26.60 32.49
CA GLY A 394 -19.98 26.32 33.86
C GLY A 394 -18.97 25.19 33.97
N MET A 395 -18.89 24.63 35.17
CA MET A 395 -17.98 23.55 35.51
C MET A 395 -18.72 22.23 35.58
N CYS A 396 -18.15 21.19 34.95
CA CYS A 396 -18.67 19.84 35.09
C CYS A 396 -18.18 19.21 36.40
N VAL A 397 -19.09 18.98 37.33
CA VAL A 397 -18.81 18.33 38.62
C VAL A 397 -19.42 16.93 38.65
N PRO A 398 -18.90 15.98 39.45
CA PRO A 398 -19.49 14.65 39.55
C PRO A 398 -20.98 14.71 39.90
N GLU A 399 -21.80 13.88 39.25
CA GLU A 399 -23.24 13.81 39.53
C GLU A 399 -23.53 13.48 41.00
N CYS A 400 -24.68 13.93 41.49
CA CYS A 400 -25.09 13.68 42.89
C CYS A 400 -24.05 14.19 43.92
N THR A 401 -23.38 15.32 43.66
CA THR A 401 -22.48 15.97 44.61
C THR A 401 -22.79 17.47 44.74
N GLY A 402 -22.28 18.11 45.79
CA GLY A 402 -22.47 19.55 46.02
C GLY A 402 -23.95 19.96 46.05
N GLU A 403 -24.29 21.03 45.33
CA GLU A 403 -25.67 21.55 45.25
C GLU A 403 -26.67 20.55 44.62
N TYR A 404 -26.19 19.58 43.84
CA TYR A 404 -27.02 18.52 43.24
C TYR A 404 -27.33 17.36 44.20
N ALA A 405 -26.67 17.33 45.36
CA ALA A 405 -27.00 16.42 46.47
C ALA A 405 -27.58 17.15 47.68
N GLU A 406 -27.33 18.45 47.79
CA GLU A 406 -27.83 19.26 48.87
C GLU A 406 -29.37 19.26 48.87
N ASN A 407 -29.96 18.98 50.03
CA ASN A 407 -31.41 18.85 50.21
C ASN A 407 -32.10 17.80 49.32
N CYS A 408 -31.35 16.93 48.65
CA CYS A 408 -31.90 15.73 48.03
C CYS A 408 -32.26 14.69 49.10
N GLU A 409 -33.37 13.97 48.92
CA GLU A 409 -33.71 12.85 49.80
C GLU A 409 -32.74 11.69 49.60
N ALA A 410 -32.55 10.89 50.66
CA ALA A 410 -31.67 9.73 50.59
C ALA A 410 -32.13 8.77 49.47
N ASP A 411 -31.16 8.30 48.69
CA ASP A 411 -31.35 7.40 47.55
C ASP A 411 -32.26 7.96 46.43
N GLN A 412 -32.49 9.28 46.39
CA GLN A 412 -33.31 9.94 45.36
C GLN A 412 -32.49 10.62 44.26
N CYS A 413 -31.18 10.38 44.17
CA CYS A 413 -30.41 10.77 42.98
C CYS A 413 -30.59 9.74 41.84
N THR A 414 -31.82 9.67 41.32
CA THR A 414 -32.27 8.62 40.40
C THR A 414 -32.86 9.17 39.10
N ALA A 415 -33.06 10.48 38.97
CA ALA A 415 -33.54 11.07 37.72
C ALA A 415 -32.40 11.07 36.69
N VAL A 416 -32.56 10.33 35.59
CA VAL A 416 -31.58 10.32 34.49
C VAL A 416 -32.02 11.34 33.44
N ILE A 417 -31.25 12.42 33.30
CA ILE A 417 -31.48 13.46 32.30
C ILE A 417 -30.27 13.47 31.37
N GLY A 418 -30.50 13.08 30.12
CA GLY A 418 -29.41 12.75 29.20
C GLY A 418 -28.67 11.52 29.69
N SER A 419 -27.44 11.70 30.16
CA SER A 419 -26.55 10.62 30.61
C SER A 419 -26.09 10.74 32.07
N SER A 420 -26.61 11.72 32.81
CA SER A 420 -26.23 12.01 34.19
C SER A 420 -27.42 11.95 35.13
N LYS A 421 -27.14 11.67 36.40
CA LYS A 421 -28.14 11.56 37.46
C LYS A 421 -28.33 12.87 38.21
N TYR A 422 -29.59 13.13 38.52
CA TYR A 422 -30.07 14.29 39.24
C TYR A 422 -31.02 13.86 40.35
N CYS A 423 -31.29 14.78 41.28
CA CYS A 423 -32.26 14.54 42.33
C CYS A 423 -33.67 14.44 41.73
N SER A 424 -34.33 13.29 41.91
CA SER A 424 -35.72 13.04 41.50
C SER A 424 -36.73 13.51 42.56
N ARG A 425 -36.29 13.60 43.82
CA ARG A 425 -37.12 14.05 44.94
C ARG A 425 -36.28 14.71 46.03
N CYS A 426 -36.66 15.93 46.37
CA CYS A 426 -36.02 16.74 47.40
C CYS A 426 -36.65 16.51 48.77
N LYS A 427 -35.99 17.02 49.81
CA LYS A 427 -36.54 17.06 51.16
C LYS A 427 -37.78 17.95 51.21
N VAL A 428 -38.68 17.69 52.16
CA VAL A 428 -39.86 18.53 52.41
C VAL A 428 -39.45 20.00 52.57
N GLY A 429 -40.12 20.90 51.84
CA GLY A 429 -39.78 22.33 51.78
C GLY A 429 -38.85 22.71 50.60
N PHE A 430 -38.52 21.75 49.73
CA PHE A 430 -37.73 21.94 48.52
C PHE A 430 -38.39 21.23 47.32
N ALA A 431 -38.06 21.65 46.10
CA ALA A 431 -38.50 20.99 44.87
C ALA A 431 -37.36 20.93 43.82
N PRO A 432 -37.30 19.93 42.92
CA PRO A 432 -36.20 19.79 41.98
C PRO A 432 -36.41 20.68 40.74
N VAL A 433 -35.52 21.64 40.52
CA VAL A 433 -35.48 22.50 39.32
C VAL A 433 -34.10 22.41 38.70
N ASP A 434 -34.03 21.99 37.43
CA ASP A 434 -32.79 21.62 36.73
C ASP A 434 -31.90 20.66 37.55
N GLY A 435 -32.55 19.80 38.34
CA GLY A 435 -31.90 18.81 39.19
C GLY A 435 -31.31 19.32 40.51
N VAL A 436 -31.46 20.61 40.82
CA VAL A 436 -31.09 21.22 42.11
C VAL A 436 -32.33 21.37 42.99
N CYS A 437 -32.20 21.05 44.27
CA CYS A 437 -33.28 21.20 45.24
C CYS A 437 -33.41 22.66 45.70
N VAL A 438 -34.36 23.38 45.11
CA VAL A 438 -34.61 24.80 45.42
C VAL A 438 -35.68 24.95 46.49
N SER A 439 -35.49 25.91 47.40
CA SER A 439 -36.41 26.14 48.52
C SER A 439 -37.79 26.62 48.04
N THR A 440 -38.86 26.02 48.57
CA THR A 440 -40.25 26.39 48.27
C THR A 440 -40.81 27.45 49.24
N ALA A 441 -39.97 27.99 50.13
CA ALA A 441 -40.37 29.01 51.09
C ALA A 441 -40.58 30.41 50.46
N SER A 442 -40.05 30.63 49.24
CA SER A 442 -40.29 31.82 48.44
C SER A 442 -41.59 31.67 47.64
N ARG A 443 -42.37 32.77 47.51
CA ARG A 443 -43.77 32.75 47.03
C ARG A 443 -44.00 32.27 45.59
N ALA A 444 -42.96 31.94 44.82
CA ALA A 444 -43.05 31.22 43.55
C ALA A 444 -41.68 30.59 43.19
N VAL A 445 -41.63 29.27 43.02
CA VAL A 445 -40.45 28.57 42.48
C VAL A 445 -40.46 28.70 40.97
N THR A 446 -39.39 29.26 40.39
CA THR A 446 -39.29 29.42 38.93
C THR A 446 -39.40 28.08 38.22
N GLY A 447 -40.30 27.97 37.24
CA GLY A 447 -40.45 26.79 36.40
C GLY A 447 -41.17 25.59 37.03
N CYS A 448 -41.45 25.61 38.34
CA CYS A 448 -42.02 24.47 39.07
C CYS A 448 -43.19 24.87 39.99
N THR A 449 -44.27 24.10 39.92
CA THR A 449 -45.35 24.06 40.91
C THR A 449 -45.02 22.97 41.93
N ALA A 450 -44.47 23.37 43.08
CA ALA A 450 -44.00 22.43 44.09
C ALA A 450 -45.14 21.59 44.72
N GLY A 451 -44.90 20.29 44.87
CA GLY A 451 -45.73 19.38 45.65
C GLY A 451 -45.33 19.33 47.13
N ASN A 452 -46.14 18.64 47.93
CA ASN A 452 -45.87 18.45 49.37
C ASN A 452 -44.93 17.28 49.66
N ASP A 453 -44.51 16.55 48.63
CA ASP A 453 -43.69 15.34 48.71
C ASP A 453 -42.25 15.56 48.24
N GLY A 454 -41.85 16.81 48.02
CA GLY A 454 -40.50 17.15 47.55
C GLY A 454 -40.30 17.01 46.04
N THR A 455 -41.38 16.88 45.26
CA THR A 455 -41.36 16.85 43.78
C THR A 455 -42.05 18.07 43.17
N CYS A 456 -41.92 18.25 41.86
CA CYS A 456 -42.74 19.19 41.09
C CYS A 456 -44.00 18.49 40.57
N THR A 457 -45.18 19.06 40.82
CA THR A 457 -46.47 18.52 40.34
C THR A 457 -46.83 18.99 38.93
N ALA A 458 -46.34 20.18 38.54
CA ALA A 458 -46.46 20.73 37.21
C ALA A 458 -45.28 21.68 36.94
N CYS A 459 -44.90 21.83 35.68
CA CYS A 459 -43.89 22.79 35.26
C CYS A 459 -44.52 23.97 34.52
N THR A 460 -43.80 25.09 34.43
CA THR A 460 -44.31 26.32 33.79
C THR A 460 -43.32 26.88 32.78
N GLY A 461 -43.80 27.74 31.87
CA GLY A 461 -42.96 28.36 30.85
C GLY A 461 -42.30 27.33 29.92
N THR A 462 -40.98 27.43 29.77
CA THR A 462 -40.15 26.55 28.94
C THR A 462 -39.60 25.33 29.69
N TYR A 463 -40.13 25.04 30.88
CA TYR A 463 -39.78 23.83 31.64
C TYR A 463 -40.73 22.69 31.33
N PHE A 464 -40.23 21.46 31.41
CA PHE A 464 -41.04 20.23 31.27
C PHE A 464 -40.83 19.30 32.45
N LEU A 465 -41.88 18.54 32.78
CA LEU A 465 -41.86 17.58 33.88
C LEU A 465 -41.17 16.28 33.45
N GLN A 466 -40.12 15.90 34.18
CA GLN A 466 -39.42 14.64 33.99
C GLN A 466 -38.98 14.09 35.34
N SER A 467 -39.28 12.83 35.62
CA SER A 467 -38.77 12.12 36.82
C SER A 467 -38.92 12.89 38.15
N GLY A 468 -40.05 13.60 38.34
CA GLY A 468 -40.36 14.35 39.57
C GLY A 468 -39.79 15.78 39.64
N GLY A 469 -39.01 16.21 38.65
CA GLY A 469 -38.44 17.56 38.58
C GLY A 469 -38.83 18.33 37.31
N CYS A 470 -38.61 19.65 37.34
CA CYS A 470 -38.80 20.52 36.18
C CYS A 470 -37.47 20.89 35.55
N TYR A 471 -37.32 20.63 34.25
CA TYR A 471 -36.08 20.88 33.50
C TYR A 471 -36.32 21.85 32.35
N GLN A 472 -35.42 22.80 32.14
CA GLN A 472 -35.55 23.81 31.09
C GLN A 472 -35.20 23.22 29.71
N SER A 473 -36.08 23.33 28.71
CA SER A 473 -35.84 22.74 27.38
C SER A 473 -34.80 23.48 26.54
N THR A 474 -34.41 24.69 26.94
CA THR A 474 -33.51 25.56 26.18
C THR A 474 -32.07 25.56 26.69
N THR A 475 -31.80 24.92 27.83
CA THR A 475 -30.47 24.90 28.47
C THR A 475 -30.14 23.51 29.00
N TYR A 476 -28.85 23.24 29.20
CA TYR A 476 -28.40 21.98 29.79
C TYR A 476 -28.82 21.90 31.28
N PRO A 477 -29.32 20.75 31.76
CA PRO A 477 -29.40 19.46 31.06
C PRO A 477 -30.71 19.21 30.30
N GLY A 478 -31.76 20.01 30.50
CA GLY A 478 -33.10 19.71 29.96
C GLY A 478 -33.15 19.65 28.43
N ASN A 479 -32.36 20.48 27.75
CA ASN A 479 -32.25 20.50 26.29
C ASN A 479 -31.73 19.18 25.68
N THR A 480 -31.04 18.34 26.48
CA THR A 480 -30.57 17.02 26.03
C THR A 480 -31.71 16.02 25.85
N LEU A 481 -32.85 16.28 26.49
CA LEU A 481 -34.01 15.39 26.48
C LEU A 481 -35.21 16.01 25.76
N CYS A 482 -35.41 17.33 25.88
CA CYS A 482 -36.52 18.06 25.28
C CYS A 482 -36.02 19.27 24.50
N SER A 483 -36.37 19.38 23.21
CA SER A 483 -36.01 20.55 22.39
C SER A 483 -37.09 21.64 22.41
N ILE A 484 -38.35 21.28 22.66
CA ILE A 484 -39.48 22.21 22.74
C ILE A 484 -40.38 21.82 23.91
N ALA A 485 -40.52 22.70 24.89
CA ALA A 485 -41.47 22.56 25.98
C ALA A 485 -42.53 23.66 25.93
N ALA A 486 -43.77 23.28 26.23
CA ALA A 486 -44.91 24.18 26.33
C ALA A 486 -45.84 23.72 27.45
N SER A 487 -46.34 24.67 28.24
CA SER A 487 -47.31 24.39 29.33
C SER A 487 -46.86 23.28 30.30
N GLY A 488 -45.56 23.25 30.62
CA GLY A 488 -45.02 22.26 31.56
C GLY A 488 -44.74 20.88 30.98
N LYS A 489 -44.91 20.70 29.67
CA LYS A 489 -44.78 19.43 28.96
C LYS A 489 -43.75 19.54 27.84
N CYS A 490 -42.99 18.48 27.62
CA CYS A 490 -42.20 18.37 26.40
C CYS A 490 -43.12 18.03 25.23
N THR A 491 -43.09 18.84 24.18
CA THR A 491 -43.82 18.59 22.93
C THR A 491 -42.95 17.90 21.89
N THR A 492 -41.63 18.11 21.97
CA THR A 492 -40.66 17.52 21.04
C THR A 492 -39.45 16.99 21.81
N CYS A 493 -39.28 15.67 21.85
CA CYS A 493 -38.14 15.06 22.52
C CYS A 493 -36.87 15.14 21.67
N ALA A 494 -35.78 15.62 22.27
CA ALA A 494 -34.48 15.75 21.61
C ALA A 494 -33.82 14.37 21.33
N ASN A 495 -34.20 13.34 22.09
CA ASN A 495 -33.72 11.97 21.92
C ASN A 495 -34.44 11.18 20.80
N GLY A 496 -35.26 11.85 19.99
CA GLY A 496 -36.00 11.26 18.87
C GLY A 496 -37.25 10.48 19.27
N GLN A 497 -37.61 10.44 20.56
CA GLN A 497 -38.79 9.70 21.03
C GLN A 497 -40.08 10.51 20.88
N THR A 498 -41.23 9.82 20.93
CA THR A 498 -42.52 10.47 21.04
C THR A 498 -42.79 10.81 22.51
N ALA A 499 -43.11 12.07 22.80
CA ALA A 499 -43.46 12.50 24.14
C ALA A 499 -44.73 11.78 24.63
N ASP A 500 -44.76 11.43 25.91
CA ASP A 500 -45.94 10.85 26.54
C ASP A 500 -47.11 11.84 26.45
N SER A 501 -48.24 11.38 25.91
CA SER A 501 -49.40 12.23 25.64
C SER A 501 -50.05 12.81 26.90
N ASN A 502 -49.85 12.18 28.06
CA ASN A 502 -50.46 12.60 29.31
C ASN A 502 -49.51 13.51 30.10
N LEU A 503 -48.29 13.06 30.32
CA LEU A 503 -47.29 13.73 31.17
C LEU A 503 -46.40 14.71 30.40
N GLY A 504 -46.29 14.57 29.07
CA GLY A 504 -45.33 15.33 28.28
C GLY A 504 -43.88 14.98 28.62
N SER A 505 -43.63 13.78 29.15
CA SER A 505 -42.30 13.28 29.47
C SER A 505 -41.71 12.55 28.26
N CYS A 506 -40.38 12.50 28.15
CA CYS A 506 -39.72 11.83 27.05
C CYS A 506 -39.24 10.45 27.47
N PRO A 507 -39.68 9.37 26.81
CA PRO A 507 -39.20 8.02 27.08
C PRO A 507 -37.68 7.93 26.95
N ALA A 508 -37.03 7.14 27.80
CA ALA A 508 -35.59 6.93 27.72
C ALA A 508 -35.19 6.06 26.50
N CYS A 509 -33.99 6.31 26.01
CA CYS A 509 -33.28 5.42 25.08
C CYS A 509 -32.47 4.37 25.85
N PRO A 510 -31.99 3.29 25.20
CA PRO A 510 -31.07 2.34 25.82
C PRO A 510 -29.83 3.03 26.40
N ALA A 511 -29.15 2.37 27.34
CA ALA A 511 -27.96 2.91 27.98
C ALA A 511 -26.89 3.33 26.94
N GLY A 512 -26.27 4.49 27.15
CA GLY A 512 -25.25 5.05 26.25
C GLY A 512 -25.79 5.72 24.98
N CYS A 513 -27.10 5.68 24.75
CA CYS A 513 -27.73 6.18 23.53
C CYS A 513 -28.39 7.55 23.73
N SER A 514 -27.95 8.56 22.95
CA SER A 514 -28.52 9.91 22.98
C SER A 514 -29.77 10.04 22.11
N LYS A 515 -29.84 9.30 20.99
CA LYS A 515 -31.04 9.21 20.14
C LYS A 515 -31.29 7.78 19.69
N CYS A 516 -32.55 7.36 19.73
CA CYS A 516 -32.95 6.01 19.35
C CYS A 516 -34.26 5.99 18.56
N ALA A 517 -34.53 4.87 17.90
CA ALA A 517 -35.77 4.63 17.17
C ALA A 517 -36.99 4.75 18.08
N THR A 518 -38.10 5.27 17.54
CA THR A 518 -39.38 5.45 18.24
C THR A 518 -40.11 4.14 18.51
N SER A 519 -39.73 3.07 17.82
CA SER A 519 -40.34 1.74 17.93
C SER A 519 -39.27 0.64 17.77
N GLY A 520 -39.59 -0.56 18.27
CA GLY A 520 -38.64 -1.68 18.36
C GLY A 520 -38.23 -2.00 19.81
N SER A 521 -37.85 -3.26 20.07
CA SER A 521 -37.40 -3.72 21.38
C SER A 521 -36.25 -4.73 21.22
N PRO A 522 -34.99 -4.37 21.57
CA PRO A 522 -34.57 -3.04 22.05
C PRO A 522 -34.70 -1.95 20.96
N LYS A 523 -34.89 -0.70 21.38
CA LYS A 523 -34.91 0.44 20.45
C LYS A 523 -33.52 0.61 19.82
N ALA A 524 -33.43 0.60 18.50
CA ALA A 524 -32.14 0.76 17.82
C ALA A 524 -31.56 2.16 18.07
N CYS A 525 -30.28 2.23 18.42
CA CYS A 525 -29.60 3.48 18.70
C CYS A 525 -29.06 4.14 17.43
N SER A 526 -29.41 5.40 17.19
CA SER A 526 -28.92 6.16 16.05
C SER A 526 -27.68 7.00 16.38
N GLU A 527 -27.63 7.58 17.58
CA GLU A 527 -26.52 8.42 18.08
C GLU A 527 -26.17 8.06 19.53
N CYS A 528 -24.88 8.08 19.84
CA CYS A 528 -24.35 7.75 21.16
C CYS A 528 -24.05 9.03 21.96
N PHE A 529 -24.05 8.90 23.29
CA PHE A 529 -23.55 9.97 24.14
C PHE A 529 -22.02 10.13 24.00
N PRO A 530 -21.47 11.32 24.31
CA PRO A 530 -20.03 11.52 24.46
C PRO A 530 -19.39 10.45 25.35
N GLY A 531 -18.21 9.96 24.97
CA GLY A 531 -17.56 8.82 25.64
C GLY A 531 -18.02 7.44 25.15
N TYR A 532 -18.92 7.38 24.17
CA TYR A 532 -19.39 6.14 23.55
C TYR A 532 -19.24 6.19 22.02
N TYR A 533 -18.98 5.04 21.42
CA TYR A 533 -19.02 4.84 19.98
C TYR A 533 -20.19 3.93 19.58
N LYS A 534 -20.64 4.07 18.33
CA LYS A 534 -21.70 3.26 17.76
C LYS A 534 -21.17 1.88 17.35
N SER A 535 -21.83 0.83 17.82
CA SER A 535 -21.55 -0.57 17.49
C SER A 535 -22.86 -1.26 17.09
N GLY A 536 -23.12 -1.28 15.78
CA GLY A 536 -24.42 -1.69 15.23
C GLY A 536 -25.54 -0.78 15.71
N ASP A 537 -26.58 -1.37 16.31
CA ASP A 537 -27.74 -0.66 16.87
C ASP A 537 -27.56 -0.28 18.36
N SER A 538 -26.34 -0.37 18.88
CA SER A 538 -26.01 -0.11 20.29
C SER A 538 -24.82 0.83 20.44
N CYS A 539 -24.60 1.33 21.66
CA CYS A 539 -23.46 2.16 22.00
C CYS A 539 -22.56 1.43 22.98
N ALA A 540 -21.25 1.54 22.79
CA ALA A 540 -20.24 0.99 23.68
C ALA A 540 -19.32 2.12 24.17
N ARG A 541 -18.80 2.00 25.38
CA ARG A 541 -17.87 3.02 25.90
C ARG A 541 -16.55 2.97 25.15
N CYS A 542 -15.95 4.13 24.91
CA CYS A 542 -14.65 4.27 24.25
C CYS A 542 -13.50 3.53 24.94
N ASP A 543 -13.63 3.26 26.24
CA ASP A 543 -12.62 2.60 27.08
C ASP A 543 -12.87 1.10 27.30
N THR A 544 -13.91 0.54 26.69
CA THR A 544 -14.32 -0.84 26.91
C THR A 544 -14.40 -1.59 25.58
N ASN A 545 -14.02 -2.87 25.58
CA ASN A 545 -14.16 -3.72 24.41
C ASN A 545 -15.63 -4.04 24.14
N ASN A 546 -16.03 -3.98 22.88
CA ASN A 546 -17.32 -4.50 22.45
C ASN A 546 -17.16 -5.21 21.10
N SER A 547 -17.56 -6.49 21.09
CA SER A 547 -17.51 -7.33 19.91
C SER A 547 -16.07 -7.43 19.34
N GLN A 548 -15.83 -6.97 18.11
CA GLN A 548 -14.51 -6.98 17.46
C GLN A 548 -13.76 -5.65 17.59
N ILE A 549 -14.34 -4.69 18.32
CA ILE A 549 -13.74 -3.37 18.55
C ILE A 549 -13.14 -3.34 19.96
N THR A 550 -11.88 -2.95 20.03
CA THR A 550 -11.10 -2.83 21.28
C THR A 550 -11.17 -1.38 21.76
N GLY A 551 -11.58 -1.17 23.01
CA GLY A 551 -11.58 0.15 23.64
C GLY A 551 -10.16 0.58 24.02
N VAL A 552 -9.93 1.88 24.13
CA VAL A 552 -8.66 2.46 24.60
C VAL A 552 -8.85 2.94 26.03
N ALA A 553 -8.03 2.45 26.96
CA ALA A 553 -8.14 2.82 28.37
C ALA A 553 -8.18 4.34 28.56
N ASN A 554 -9.08 4.80 29.44
CA ASN A 554 -9.33 6.21 29.74
C ASN A 554 -9.79 7.07 28.55
N CYS A 555 -10.16 6.47 27.42
CA CYS A 555 -10.66 7.22 26.28
C CYS A 555 -12.07 7.76 26.52
N VAL A 556 -12.27 9.05 26.26
CA VAL A 556 -13.57 9.73 26.43
C VAL A 556 -14.08 10.40 25.16
N SER A 557 -13.28 10.38 24.10
CA SER A 557 -13.70 10.78 22.77
C SER A 557 -13.09 9.85 21.75
N CYS A 558 -13.93 9.15 21.00
CA CYS A 558 -13.46 8.16 20.05
C CYS A 558 -14.35 8.01 18.82
N ALA A 559 -13.77 7.47 17.76
CA ALA A 559 -14.49 6.94 16.61
C ALA A 559 -14.25 5.43 16.46
N PRO A 560 -15.27 4.67 16.03
CA PRO A 560 -15.06 3.26 15.68
C PRO A 560 -14.19 3.15 14.42
N PRO A 561 -13.42 2.06 14.26
CA PRO A 561 -12.67 1.82 13.04
C PRO A 561 -13.61 1.61 11.85
N SER A 562 -13.24 2.11 10.66
CA SER A 562 -14.11 2.11 9.47
C SER A 562 -14.53 0.71 8.98
N ASN A 563 -13.74 -0.33 9.27
CA ASN A 563 -14.03 -1.73 8.95
C ASN A 563 -14.76 -2.47 10.09
N GLY A 564 -15.10 -1.78 11.19
CA GLY A 564 -15.73 -2.38 12.37
C GLY A 564 -14.85 -3.33 13.17
N GLN A 565 -13.53 -3.33 12.94
CA GLN A 565 -12.58 -4.25 13.58
C GLN A 565 -11.33 -3.52 14.05
N GLY A 566 -10.82 -3.87 15.24
CA GLY A 566 -9.60 -3.30 15.80
C GLY A 566 -9.86 -2.24 16.87
N SER A 567 -8.84 -1.44 17.18
CA SER A 567 -8.95 -0.40 18.23
C SER A 567 -9.84 0.76 17.78
N VAL A 568 -10.58 1.36 18.72
CA VAL A 568 -11.15 2.69 18.50
C VAL A 568 -10.03 3.70 18.23
N ILE A 569 -10.33 4.73 17.43
CA ILE A 569 -9.47 5.91 17.29
C ILE A 569 -9.77 6.80 18.49
N CYS A 570 -8.86 6.85 19.46
CA CYS A 570 -9.04 7.66 20.65
C CYS A 570 -8.49 9.08 20.46
N TYR A 571 -9.38 10.06 20.33
CA TYR A 571 -9.01 11.46 20.17
C TYR A 571 -8.59 12.12 21.49
N ILE A 572 -9.24 11.72 22.60
CA ILE A 572 -9.02 12.33 23.91
C ILE A 572 -9.07 11.25 24.99
N THR A 573 -8.06 11.26 25.86
CA THR A 573 -8.02 10.46 27.08
C THR A 573 -8.25 11.35 28.29
N ARG A 574 -8.84 10.79 29.36
CA ARG A 574 -8.85 11.42 30.68
C ARG A 574 -7.51 11.19 31.34
N GLN A 575 -6.82 12.27 31.71
CA GLN A 575 -5.74 12.20 32.67
C GLN A 575 -6.31 11.86 34.04
N GLU A 576 -5.71 10.88 34.72
CA GLU A 576 -5.98 10.70 36.14
C GLU A 576 -5.24 11.79 36.92
N THR A 577 -6.01 12.65 37.58
CA THR A 577 -5.60 13.69 38.54
C THR A 577 -4.58 14.73 38.05
N ASP A 578 -5.12 15.92 37.85
CA ASP A 578 -4.50 17.22 37.69
C ASP A 578 -3.40 17.47 38.75
N ASP A 579 -2.13 17.52 38.35
CA ASP A 579 -1.02 18.03 39.19
C ASP A 579 -0.82 19.55 39.03
N GLY A 580 -1.75 20.22 38.34
CA GLY A 580 -1.73 21.67 38.17
C GLY A 580 -0.60 22.18 37.28
N THR A 581 0.10 21.31 36.54
CA THR A 581 1.06 21.73 35.52
C THR A 581 0.44 21.65 34.13
N GLY A 582 -0.13 22.78 33.69
CA GLY A 582 -0.74 22.93 32.37
C GLY A 582 0.27 22.88 31.23
N ASP A 583 0.71 21.68 30.85
CA ASP A 583 1.35 21.43 29.56
C ASP A 583 0.32 20.83 28.58
N ASN A 584 -0.02 21.59 27.55
CA ASN A 584 -1.03 21.28 26.53
C ASN A 584 -0.55 20.25 25.50
N THR A 585 0.36 19.35 25.89
CA THR A 585 0.98 18.38 24.99
C THR A 585 0.40 16.99 25.22
N GLY A 586 -0.88 16.83 24.89
CA GLY A 586 -1.61 15.55 24.91
C GLY A 586 -1.14 14.63 23.78
N GLY A 587 0.04 14.04 23.92
CA GLY A 587 0.52 12.97 23.04
C GLY A 587 -0.30 11.69 23.28
N SER A 588 -1.37 11.49 22.51
CA SER A 588 -2.12 10.24 22.48
C SER A 588 -1.28 9.14 21.84
N THR A 589 -0.88 8.14 22.61
CA THR A 589 -0.29 6.90 22.10
C THR A 589 -1.38 5.99 21.53
N ASN A 590 -1.97 6.35 20.38
CA ASN A 590 -2.60 5.36 19.51
C ASN A 590 -1.50 4.63 18.74
N LYS A 591 -0.77 3.79 19.47
CA LYS A 591 -0.06 2.67 18.87
C LYS A 591 -0.82 1.44 19.35
N SER A 592 -1.03 0.48 18.45
CA SER A 592 -1.37 -0.89 18.79
C SER A 592 -0.22 -1.47 19.63
N GLY A 593 -0.18 -1.06 20.90
CA GLY A 593 0.80 -1.43 21.89
C GLY A 593 0.19 -2.52 22.73
N LEU A 594 0.39 -3.77 22.29
CA LEU A 594 0.82 -4.78 23.23
C LEU A 594 1.83 -4.12 24.17
N SER A 595 1.54 -4.15 25.46
CA SER A 595 2.42 -3.63 26.52
C SER A 595 3.88 -3.93 26.18
N THR A 596 4.65 -2.87 25.98
CA THR A 596 6.10 -2.91 25.79
C THR A 596 6.85 -3.41 27.04
N GLY A 597 6.14 -3.94 28.04
CA GLY A 597 6.68 -4.60 29.22
C GLY A 597 6.75 -6.14 29.16
N ALA A 598 6.46 -6.79 28.02
CA ALA A 598 6.53 -8.27 27.93
C ALA A 598 7.18 -8.84 26.65
N ILE A 599 7.62 -8.01 25.69
CA ILE A 599 8.26 -8.49 24.45
C ILE A 599 9.57 -7.72 24.18
N ALA A 600 10.44 -7.72 25.19
CA ALA A 600 11.87 -7.47 25.06
C ALA A 600 12.60 -8.61 25.75
N GLY A 601 12.66 -9.78 25.09
CA GLY A 601 13.28 -10.97 25.67
C GLY A 601 13.35 -12.21 24.78
N ILE A 602 12.72 -12.23 23.60
CA ILE A 602 12.75 -13.42 22.74
C ILE A 602 12.92 -13.01 21.28
N SER A 603 14.12 -12.61 20.90
CA SER A 603 14.58 -12.58 19.49
C SER A 603 16.10 -12.47 19.39
N VAL A 604 16.78 -11.98 20.43
CA VAL A 604 18.26 -12.03 20.51
C VAL A 604 18.74 -13.41 20.98
N ALA A 605 17.95 -14.14 21.78
CA ALA A 605 18.30 -15.49 22.22
C ALA A 605 18.35 -16.50 21.05
N VAL A 606 17.46 -16.41 20.06
CA VAL A 606 17.45 -17.35 18.92
C VAL A 606 18.63 -17.09 17.97
N ILE A 607 19.02 -15.84 17.74
CA ILE A 607 20.18 -15.52 16.88
C ILE A 607 21.50 -15.88 17.57
N VAL A 608 21.61 -15.68 18.89
CA VAL A 608 22.79 -16.11 19.66
C VAL A 608 22.86 -17.65 19.78
N VAL A 609 21.72 -18.33 19.94
CA VAL A 609 21.66 -19.80 20.00
C VAL A 609 21.94 -20.43 18.63
N VAL A 610 21.38 -19.89 17.53
CA VAL A 610 21.64 -20.39 16.17
C VAL A 610 23.05 -20.01 15.70
N GLY A 611 23.53 -18.80 15.99
CA GLY A 611 24.91 -18.39 15.71
C GLY A 611 25.93 -19.18 16.52
N GLY A 612 25.62 -19.47 17.79
CA GLY A 612 26.41 -20.33 18.66
C GLY A 612 26.42 -21.80 18.22
N LEU A 613 25.28 -22.34 17.77
CA LEU A 613 25.18 -23.70 17.21
C LEU A 613 25.94 -23.85 15.90
N VAL A 614 25.83 -22.88 14.98
CA VAL A 614 26.56 -22.89 13.71
C VAL A 614 28.06 -22.72 13.96
N GLY A 615 28.46 -21.84 14.88
CA GLY A 615 29.87 -21.68 15.29
C GLY A 615 30.44 -22.94 15.94
N PHE A 616 29.68 -23.59 16.83
CA PHE A 616 30.08 -24.83 17.49
C PHE A 616 30.16 -26.00 16.49
N LEU A 617 29.23 -26.10 15.53
CA LEU A 617 29.26 -27.13 14.49
C LEU A 617 30.44 -26.92 13.52
N CYS A 618 30.71 -25.68 13.10
CA CYS A 618 31.89 -25.38 12.28
C CYS A 618 33.20 -25.71 13.02
N TRP A 619 33.30 -25.38 14.31
CA TRP A 619 34.48 -25.75 15.11
C TRP A 619 34.61 -27.27 15.31
N TRP A 620 33.50 -27.96 15.57
CA TRP A 620 33.49 -29.41 15.78
C TRP A 620 33.89 -30.19 14.52
N PHE A 621 33.42 -29.79 13.34
CA PHE A 621 33.78 -30.47 12.09
C PHE A 621 35.21 -30.13 11.61
N ILE A 622 35.73 -28.94 11.92
CA ILE A 622 37.08 -28.52 11.48
C ILE A 622 38.18 -29.00 12.44
N CYS A 623 37.94 -29.00 13.75
CA CYS A 623 38.99 -29.30 14.74
C CYS A 623 39.04 -30.76 15.22
N ARG A 624 38.01 -31.57 14.95
CA ARG A 624 37.98 -32.97 15.40
C ARG A 624 38.59 -33.97 14.41
N GLY A 625 39.15 -33.49 13.30
CA GLY A 625 39.88 -34.30 12.30
C GLY A 625 41.40 -34.41 12.53
N LYS A 626 41.92 -33.89 13.64
CA LYS A 626 43.33 -34.06 14.05
C LYS A 626 43.42 -34.38 15.55
N ALA A 627 42.97 -35.58 15.89
CA ALA A 627 43.37 -36.32 17.08
C ALA A 627 43.33 -37.81 16.77
#